data_AF-A0A830FYQ3-F1
#
_entry.id   AF-A0A830FYQ3-F1
#
_cell.length_a   1.000
_cell.length_b   1.000
_cell.length_c   1.000
_cell.angle_alpha   90.00
_cell.angle_beta   90.00
_cell.angle_gamma   90.00
#
_symmetry.space_group_name_H-M   'P 1'
#
loop_
_entity.id
_entity.type
_entity.pdbx_description
1 polymer ?
#
loop_
_entity_poly.entity_id
_entity_poly.type
_entity_poly.pdbx_seq_one_letter_code
_entity_poly.pdbx_strand_id
1 'polypeptide(L)'
;MSDDLSETAADLASDLVREDIVVLSRPDVNHRLKTRLDVSKIDHDLVTEAFADEGWEYSRHLYYHPQALRDATTDLADDLRGDGRLLVTHDEVCDELARESQEEEPVRDHVTGWKQGGFDELVRGALEESGWRHETVERRGHDLRVYLRPLYAVFEESYPSGKSPLTTDELFSHYLSTSMADALEDR
;
A
#
# COMPACT_ATOMS: atom_id res chain seq x y z
N MET A 1 -26.06 -21.08 12.88
CA MET A 1 -24.60 -21.30 12.82
C MET A 1 -24.04 -20.92 11.46
N SER A 2 -24.48 -21.52 10.35
CA SER A 2 -24.07 -21.09 9.00
C SER A 2 -24.57 -19.68 8.67
N ASP A 3 -25.86 -19.42 8.92
CA ASP A 3 -26.49 -18.11 8.69
C ASP A 3 -25.89 -17.05 9.63
N ASP A 4 -25.77 -17.35 10.93
CA ASP A 4 -25.13 -16.44 11.91
C ASP A 4 -23.69 -16.06 11.53
N LEU A 5 -22.91 -16.99 10.96
CA LEU A 5 -21.53 -16.71 10.53
C LEU A 5 -21.50 -15.80 9.30
N SER A 6 -22.36 -16.07 8.30
CA SER A 6 -22.45 -15.25 7.09
C SER A 6 -22.90 -13.82 7.42
N GLU A 7 -23.95 -13.68 8.22
CA GLU A 7 -24.46 -12.37 8.68
C GLU A 7 -23.39 -11.61 9.47
N THR A 8 -22.72 -12.25 10.43
CA THR A 8 -21.65 -11.60 11.20
C THR A 8 -20.44 -11.23 10.34
N ALA A 9 -20.15 -12.00 9.29
CA ALA A 9 -19.08 -11.70 8.35
C ALA A 9 -19.41 -10.51 7.45
N ALA A 10 -20.64 -10.42 6.97
CA ALA A 10 -21.14 -9.24 6.25
C ALA A 10 -21.09 -8.00 7.16
N ASP A 11 -21.61 -8.10 8.39
CA ASP A 11 -21.55 -7.01 9.37
C ASP A 11 -20.12 -6.56 9.65
N LEU A 12 -19.17 -7.50 9.78
CA LEU A 12 -17.76 -7.18 9.93
C LEU A 12 -17.22 -6.44 8.70
N ALA A 13 -17.51 -6.92 7.48
CA ALA A 13 -17.05 -6.27 6.26
C ALA A 13 -17.58 -4.84 6.12
N SER A 14 -18.86 -4.60 6.45
CA SER A 14 -19.42 -3.25 6.46
C SER A 14 -18.84 -2.36 7.57
N ASP A 15 -18.58 -2.91 8.76
CA ASP A 15 -17.93 -2.17 9.86
C ASP A 15 -16.53 -1.72 9.48
N LEU A 16 -15.74 -2.57 8.81
CA LEU A 16 -14.39 -2.24 8.38
C LEU A 16 -14.36 -1.06 7.41
N VAL A 17 -15.30 -1.01 6.46
CA VAL A 17 -15.45 0.15 5.56
C VAL A 17 -15.77 1.42 6.35
N ARG A 18 -16.60 1.34 7.39
CA ARG A 18 -16.94 2.49 8.25
C ARG A 18 -15.80 2.94 9.15
N GLU A 19 -14.87 2.04 9.45
CA GLU A 19 -13.64 2.29 10.22
C GLU A 19 -12.47 2.73 9.30
N ASP A 20 -12.73 2.97 8.01
CA ASP A 20 -11.71 3.29 6.99
C ASP A 20 -10.59 2.23 6.87
N ILE A 21 -10.88 0.98 7.26
CA ILE A 21 -9.96 -0.15 7.10
C ILE A 21 -10.16 -0.74 5.70
N VAL A 22 -9.10 -0.75 4.89
CA VAL A 22 -9.16 -1.16 3.48
C VAL A 22 -8.58 -2.54 3.20
N VAL A 23 -7.81 -3.10 4.14
CA VAL A 23 -7.15 -4.40 4.02
C VAL A 23 -7.00 -5.07 5.38
N LEU A 24 -7.20 -6.38 5.43
CA LEU A 24 -6.92 -7.22 6.59
C LEU A 24 -6.42 -8.59 6.18
N SER A 25 -5.64 -9.21 7.07
CA SER A 25 -5.23 -10.59 6.90
C SER A 25 -6.36 -11.56 7.28
N ARG A 26 -6.35 -12.76 6.67
CA ARG A 26 -7.28 -13.83 7.04
C ARG A 26 -7.19 -14.21 8.52
N PRO A 27 -5.99 -14.39 9.12
CA PRO A 27 -5.85 -14.50 10.57
C PRO A 27 -6.61 -13.42 11.37
N ASP A 28 -6.48 -12.15 10.97
CA ASP A 28 -7.15 -11.01 11.60
C ASP A 28 -8.68 -11.09 11.50
N VAL A 29 -9.20 -11.33 10.29
CA VAL A 29 -10.63 -11.53 10.06
C VAL A 29 -11.16 -12.68 10.92
N ASN A 30 -10.42 -13.80 10.96
CA ASN A 30 -10.80 -14.94 11.80
C ASN A 30 -10.80 -14.60 13.30
N HIS A 31 -9.84 -13.81 13.76
CA HIS A 31 -9.77 -13.39 15.16
C HIS A 31 -10.96 -12.49 15.54
N ARG A 32 -11.26 -11.48 14.70
CA ARG A 32 -12.41 -10.58 14.89
C ARG A 32 -13.73 -11.35 14.88
N LEU A 33 -13.91 -12.27 13.94
CA LEU A 33 -15.11 -13.11 13.87
C LEU A 33 -15.27 -14.02 15.09
N LYS A 34 -14.20 -14.67 15.56
CA LYS A 34 -14.23 -15.48 16.80
C LYS A 34 -14.47 -14.67 18.07
N THR A 35 -14.21 -13.37 18.02
CA THR A 35 -14.51 -12.46 19.14
C THR A 35 -15.99 -12.08 19.15
N ARG A 36 -16.62 -11.98 17.98
CA ARG A 36 -18.06 -11.74 17.81
C ARG A 36 -18.90 -13.00 18.00
N LEU A 37 -18.37 -14.16 17.58
CA LEU A 37 -19.04 -15.45 17.61
C LEU A 37 -18.29 -16.41 18.52
N ASP A 38 -18.99 -17.06 19.46
CA ASP A 38 -18.42 -18.11 20.30
C ASP A 38 -18.28 -19.43 19.52
N VAL A 39 -17.35 -19.46 18.56
CA VAL A 39 -17.11 -20.59 17.65
C VAL A 39 -15.64 -21.01 17.60
N SER A 40 -15.40 -22.32 17.57
CA SER A 40 -14.04 -22.88 17.49
C SER A 40 -13.47 -22.91 16.07
N LYS A 41 -14.34 -22.91 15.05
CA LYS A 41 -13.98 -23.00 13.63
C LYS A 41 -14.79 -22.01 12.81
N ILE A 42 -14.14 -21.45 11.80
CA ILE A 42 -14.73 -20.56 10.81
C ILE A 42 -14.69 -21.27 9.47
N ASP A 43 -15.84 -21.31 8.79
CA ASP A 43 -15.92 -21.73 7.40
C ASP A 43 -15.43 -20.58 6.53
N HIS A 44 -14.35 -20.82 5.79
CA HIS A 44 -13.71 -19.77 5.00
C HIS A 44 -14.49 -19.43 3.74
N ASP A 45 -15.22 -20.39 3.17
CA ASP A 45 -15.95 -20.17 1.93
C ASP A 45 -17.13 -19.23 2.20
N LEU A 46 -17.84 -19.45 3.32
CA LEU A 46 -18.92 -18.56 3.77
C LEU A 46 -18.42 -17.14 4.09
N VAL A 47 -17.29 -17.01 4.78
CA VAL A 47 -16.73 -15.68 5.08
C VAL A 47 -16.30 -14.97 3.80
N THR A 48 -15.72 -15.70 2.85
CA THR A 48 -15.28 -15.13 1.58
C THR A 48 -16.45 -14.68 0.72
N GLU A 49 -17.53 -15.46 0.68
CA GLU A 49 -18.78 -15.09 0.01
C GLU A 49 -19.41 -13.84 0.64
N ALA A 50 -19.55 -13.81 1.97
CA ALA A 50 -20.10 -12.65 2.69
C ALA A 50 -19.28 -11.36 2.49
N PHE A 51 -17.94 -11.46 2.50
CA PHE A 51 -17.06 -10.33 2.19
C PHE A 51 -17.24 -9.88 0.73
N ALA A 52 -17.34 -10.81 -0.22
CA ALA A 52 -17.54 -10.50 -1.63
C ALA A 52 -18.88 -9.80 -1.90
N ASP A 53 -19.95 -10.18 -1.20
CA ASP A 53 -21.25 -9.51 -1.27
C ASP A 53 -21.18 -8.05 -0.78
N GLU A 54 -20.28 -7.76 0.17
CA GLU A 54 -19.97 -6.42 0.67
C GLU A 54 -18.88 -5.69 -0.13
N GLY A 55 -18.50 -6.20 -1.31
CA GLY A 55 -17.55 -5.55 -2.22
C GLY A 55 -16.08 -5.77 -1.92
N TRP A 56 -15.74 -6.69 -1.01
CA TRP A 56 -14.36 -7.06 -0.71
C TRP A 56 -13.87 -8.18 -1.61
N GLU A 57 -12.57 -8.21 -1.88
CA GLU A 57 -11.90 -9.30 -2.58
C GLU A 57 -11.00 -10.07 -1.63
N TYR A 58 -10.81 -11.35 -1.93
CA TYR A 58 -9.88 -12.21 -1.23
C TYR A 58 -8.77 -12.69 -2.17
N SER A 59 -7.51 -12.44 -1.80
CA SER A 59 -6.35 -12.95 -2.53
C SER A 59 -5.24 -13.34 -1.56
N ARG A 60 -4.77 -14.59 -1.66
CA ARG A 60 -3.57 -15.09 -0.95
C ARG A 60 -3.52 -14.74 0.55
N HIS A 61 -4.64 -14.98 1.24
CA HIS A 61 -4.82 -14.72 2.68
C HIS A 61 -4.97 -13.24 3.07
N LEU A 62 -5.23 -12.34 2.11
CA LEU A 62 -5.70 -10.99 2.37
C LEU A 62 -7.13 -10.80 1.90
N TYR A 63 -7.89 -10.09 2.72
CA TYR A 63 -9.13 -9.43 2.34
C TYR A 63 -8.83 -7.96 2.09
N TYR A 64 -9.27 -7.41 0.97
CA TYR A 64 -9.13 -5.98 0.68
C TYR A 64 -10.35 -5.44 -0.08
N HIS A 65 -10.70 -4.19 0.14
CA HIS A 65 -11.78 -3.53 -0.59
C HIS A 65 -11.17 -2.77 -1.80
N PRO A 66 -11.37 -3.20 -3.07
CA PRO A 66 -10.57 -2.71 -4.19
C PRO A 66 -10.59 -1.20 -4.43
N GLN A 67 -11.78 -0.59 -4.36
CA GLN A 67 -11.93 0.86 -4.58
C GLN A 67 -11.33 1.66 -3.43
N ALA A 68 -11.73 1.38 -2.18
CA ALA A 68 -11.16 2.00 -1.00
C ALA A 68 -9.63 1.83 -0.89
N LEU A 69 -9.09 0.68 -1.27
CA LEU A 69 -7.63 0.45 -1.33
C LEU A 69 -6.95 1.38 -2.34
N ARG A 70 -7.55 1.55 -3.53
CA ARG A 70 -7.03 2.46 -4.56
C ARG A 70 -7.05 3.91 -4.07
N ASP A 71 -8.14 4.32 -3.45
CA ASP A 71 -8.31 5.67 -2.92
C ASP A 71 -7.29 5.92 -1.79
N ALA A 72 -7.20 5.02 -0.81
CA ALA A 72 -6.22 5.12 0.28
C ALA A 72 -4.77 5.09 -0.20
N THR A 73 -4.46 4.31 -1.25
CA THR A 73 -3.11 4.28 -1.84
C THR A 73 -2.80 5.59 -2.58
N THR A 74 -3.80 6.23 -3.19
CA THR A 74 -3.65 7.53 -3.86
C THR A 74 -3.42 8.63 -2.83
N ASP A 75 -4.20 8.66 -1.76
CA ASP A 75 -4.02 9.60 -0.64
C ASP A 75 -2.63 9.44 -0.01
N LEU A 76 -2.19 8.19 0.23
CA LEU A 76 -0.84 7.91 0.73
C LEU A 76 0.25 8.39 -0.25
N ALA A 77 0.04 8.22 -1.57
CA ALA A 77 0.99 8.69 -2.58
C ALA A 77 1.12 10.22 -2.58
N ASP A 78 0.03 10.94 -2.34
CA ASP A 78 -0.01 12.39 -2.21
C ASP A 78 0.62 12.87 -0.88
N ASP A 79 0.39 12.17 0.23
CA ASP A 79 1.04 12.46 1.52
C ASP A 79 2.56 12.29 1.42
N LEU A 80 3.03 11.15 0.88
CA LEU A 80 4.46 10.90 0.66
C LEU A 80 5.09 11.97 -0.23
N ARG A 81 4.36 12.41 -1.26
CA ARG A 81 4.79 13.50 -2.15
C ARG A 81 4.83 14.84 -1.40
N GLY A 82 3.83 15.15 -0.59
CA GLY A 82 3.76 16.35 0.25
C GLY A 82 4.91 16.45 1.24
N ASP A 83 5.35 15.31 1.76
CA ASP A 83 6.53 15.16 2.62
C ASP A 83 7.87 15.26 1.86
N GLY A 84 7.84 15.38 0.52
CA GLY A 84 9.04 15.43 -0.32
C GLY A 84 9.78 14.10 -0.44
N ARG A 85 9.11 12.97 -0.16
CA ARG A 85 9.71 11.64 -0.29
C ARG A 85 9.99 11.35 -1.78
N LEU A 86 11.18 10.82 -2.05
CA LEU A 86 11.59 10.38 -3.40
C LEU A 86 11.72 8.86 -3.53
N LEU A 87 11.77 8.18 -2.38
CA LEU A 87 11.97 6.74 -2.28
C LEU A 87 11.16 6.23 -1.08
N VAL A 88 10.45 5.14 -1.31
CA VAL A 88 9.70 4.39 -0.31
C VAL A 88 9.74 2.91 -0.69
N THR A 89 9.86 2.04 0.30
CA THR A 89 9.82 0.59 0.10
C THR A 89 8.38 0.10 0.01
N HIS A 90 8.18 -1.04 -0.65
CA HIS A 90 6.85 -1.64 -0.70
C HIS A 90 6.33 -2.04 0.69
N ASP A 91 7.21 -2.51 1.57
CA ASP A 91 6.82 -2.88 2.94
C ASP A 91 6.33 -1.66 3.73
N GLU A 92 6.98 -0.49 3.61
CA GLU A 92 6.49 0.77 4.20
C GLU A 92 5.07 1.12 3.70
N VAL A 93 4.79 0.98 2.40
CA VAL A 93 3.44 1.25 1.84
C VAL A 93 2.40 0.30 2.45
N CYS A 94 2.72 -0.98 2.51
CA CYS A 94 1.84 -1.99 3.10
C CYS A 94 1.59 -1.71 4.58
N ASP A 95 2.61 -1.26 5.32
CA ASP A 95 2.47 -0.96 6.74
C ASP A 95 1.54 0.23 6.99
N GLU A 96 1.64 1.28 6.18
CA GLU A 96 0.76 2.44 6.26
C GLU A 96 -0.69 2.09 5.89
N LEU A 97 -0.89 1.31 4.83
CA LEU A 97 -2.23 0.86 4.40
C LEU A 97 -2.90 -0.08 5.41
N ALA A 98 -2.09 -0.75 6.23
CA ALA A 98 -2.56 -1.69 7.23
C ALA A 98 -2.51 -1.12 8.65
N ARG A 99 -2.14 0.15 8.84
CA ARG A 99 -1.84 0.76 10.17
C ARG A 99 -2.97 0.61 11.19
N GLU A 100 -4.22 0.61 10.72
CA GLU A 100 -5.42 0.46 11.54
C GLU A 100 -5.80 -1.00 11.81
N SER A 101 -5.04 -1.97 11.28
CA SER A 101 -5.15 -3.37 11.67
C SER A 101 -4.52 -3.56 13.05
N GLN A 102 -5.25 -4.21 13.96
CA GLN A 102 -4.78 -4.50 15.33
C GLN A 102 -3.77 -5.66 15.36
N GLU A 103 -3.21 -6.03 14.21
CA GLU A 103 -2.31 -7.15 14.06
C GLU A 103 -0.92 -6.78 14.57
N GLU A 104 -0.34 -7.61 15.43
CA GLU A 104 1.08 -7.50 15.75
C GLU A 104 1.90 -7.73 14.46
N GLU A 105 2.95 -6.94 14.21
CA GLU A 105 3.88 -7.03 13.06
C GLU A 105 4.25 -8.47 12.61
N PRO A 106 4.44 -9.49 13.48
CA PRO A 106 4.89 -10.83 13.06
C PRO A 106 3.91 -11.61 12.17
N VAL A 107 2.63 -11.23 12.11
CA VAL A 107 1.62 -11.98 11.33
C VAL A 107 1.70 -11.62 9.83
N ARG A 108 2.05 -10.36 9.52
CA ARG A 108 2.11 -9.86 8.12
C ARG A 108 3.17 -10.57 7.29
N ASP A 109 4.33 -10.86 7.86
CA ASP A 109 5.43 -11.54 7.15
C ASP A 109 5.07 -12.92 6.60
N HIS A 110 4.07 -13.59 7.19
CA HIS A 110 3.62 -14.92 6.78
C HIS A 110 2.47 -14.90 5.76
N VAL A 111 1.91 -13.72 5.47
CA VAL A 111 0.76 -13.57 4.58
C VAL A 111 1.23 -13.17 3.19
N THR A 112 1.25 -14.13 2.27
CA THR A 112 1.81 -13.93 0.92
C THR A 112 1.07 -12.88 0.09
N GLY A 113 -0.20 -12.57 0.43
CA GLY A 113 -0.99 -11.53 -0.23
C GLY A 113 -0.36 -10.14 -0.17
N TRP A 114 0.40 -9.83 0.89
CA TRP A 114 1.12 -8.56 0.99
C TRP A 114 2.16 -8.40 -0.09
N LYS A 115 2.67 -9.50 -0.66
CA LYS A 115 3.76 -9.46 -1.63
C LYS A 115 3.35 -9.86 -3.04
N GLN A 116 2.20 -10.50 -3.21
CA GLN A 116 1.76 -11.09 -4.47
C GLN A 116 0.23 -11.17 -4.53
N GLY A 117 -0.34 -11.01 -5.73
CA GLY A 117 -1.78 -11.17 -5.97
C GLY A 117 -2.48 -9.84 -6.20
N GLY A 118 -3.82 -9.85 -6.14
CA GLY A 118 -4.64 -8.70 -6.52
C GLY A 118 -4.38 -7.44 -5.68
N PHE A 119 -4.14 -7.60 -4.38
CA PHE A 119 -3.73 -6.52 -3.48
C PHE A 119 -2.44 -5.82 -3.97
N ASP A 120 -1.37 -6.58 -4.17
CA ASP A 120 -0.06 -6.06 -4.62
C ASP A 120 -0.16 -5.38 -5.99
N GLU A 121 -0.93 -5.96 -6.91
CA GLU A 121 -1.17 -5.40 -8.24
C GLU A 121 -1.92 -4.06 -8.18
N LEU A 122 -2.94 -3.95 -7.30
CA LEU A 122 -3.69 -2.71 -7.10
C LEU A 122 -2.85 -1.61 -6.46
N VAL A 123 -2.09 -1.92 -5.41
CA VAL A 123 -1.20 -0.96 -4.74
C VAL A 123 -0.16 -0.45 -5.73
N ARG A 124 0.51 -1.34 -6.47
CA ARG A 124 1.47 -0.94 -7.49
C ARG A 124 0.82 -0.09 -8.58
N GLY A 125 -0.35 -0.50 -9.08
CA GLY A 125 -1.07 0.24 -10.12
C GLY A 125 -1.44 1.65 -9.68
N ALA A 126 -1.97 1.81 -8.47
CA ALA A 126 -2.36 3.12 -7.93
C ALA A 126 -1.14 4.04 -7.73
N LEU A 127 -0.01 3.50 -7.24
CA LEU A 127 1.24 4.26 -7.12
C LEU A 127 1.80 4.67 -8.49
N GLU A 128 1.79 3.76 -9.48
CA GLU A 128 2.23 4.04 -10.85
C GLU A 128 1.38 5.14 -11.51
N GLU A 129 0.06 5.07 -11.38
CA GLU A 129 -0.86 6.10 -11.84
C GLU A 129 -0.63 7.44 -11.13
N SER A 130 -0.25 7.40 -9.86
CA SER A 130 0.13 8.58 -9.08
C SER A 130 1.51 9.14 -9.44
N GLY A 131 2.25 8.51 -10.37
CA GLY A 131 3.54 8.98 -10.86
C GLY A 131 4.76 8.41 -10.13
N TRP A 132 4.58 7.36 -9.32
CA TRP A 132 5.67 6.62 -8.70
C TRP A 132 6.12 5.45 -9.58
N ARG A 133 7.42 5.34 -9.82
CA ARG A 133 7.98 4.26 -10.62
C ARG A 133 8.35 3.07 -9.73
N HIS A 134 7.81 1.90 -10.03
CA HIS A 134 8.19 0.67 -9.37
C HIS A 134 9.54 0.13 -9.90
N GLU A 135 10.45 -0.20 -9.00
CA GLU A 135 11.71 -0.89 -9.29
C GLU A 135 11.97 -2.01 -8.28
N THR A 136 12.67 -3.06 -8.73
CA THR A 136 13.20 -4.12 -7.86
C THR A 136 14.72 -3.97 -7.82
N VAL A 137 15.28 -3.82 -6.62
CA VAL A 137 16.72 -3.70 -6.38
C VAL A 137 17.21 -4.85 -5.51
N GLU A 138 18.40 -5.38 -5.80
CA GLU A 138 19.01 -6.40 -4.95
C GLU A 138 19.74 -5.74 -3.76
N ARG A 139 19.38 -6.13 -2.53
CA ARG A 139 20.06 -5.70 -1.30
C ARG A 139 20.42 -6.92 -0.47
N ARG A 140 21.73 -7.15 -0.28
CA ARG A 140 22.27 -8.27 0.51
C ARG A 140 21.76 -9.65 0.04
N GLY A 141 21.60 -9.83 -1.27
CA GLY A 141 21.11 -11.08 -1.87
C GLY A 141 19.60 -11.28 -1.76
N HIS A 142 18.84 -10.24 -1.39
CA HIS A 142 17.39 -10.24 -1.36
C HIS A 142 16.83 -9.16 -2.27
N ASP A 143 15.76 -9.49 -2.99
CA ASP A 143 15.02 -8.53 -3.80
C ASP A 143 14.23 -7.59 -2.89
N LEU A 144 14.49 -6.29 -3.02
CA LEU A 144 13.77 -5.21 -2.36
C LEU A 144 12.96 -4.46 -3.41
N ARG A 145 11.64 -4.39 -3.22
CA ARG A 145 10.76 -3.59 -4.08
C ARG A 145 10.66 -2.18 -3.54
N VAL A 146 10.85 -1.21 -4.43
CA VAL A 146 10.84 0.21 -4.11
C VAL A 146 9.99 0.98 -5.11
N TYR A 147 9.43 2.08 -4.64
CA TYR A 147 8.74 3.06 -5.45
C TYR A 147 9.55 4.35 -5.44
N LEU A 148 9.87 4.83 -6.65
CA LEU A 148 10.72 6.00 -6.89
C LEU A 148 9.88 7.12 -7.47
N ARG A 149 9.94 8.31 -6.87
CA ARG A 149 9.42 9.51 -7.51
C ARG A 149 10.51 10.10 -8.40
N PRO A 150 10.31 10.19 -9.73
CA PRO A 150 11.31 10.78 -10.61
C PRO A 150 11.56 12.24 -10.22
N LEU A 151 12.80 12.59 -9.86
CA LEU A 151 13.16 13.95 -9.44
C LEU A 151 12.81 15.01 -10.49
N TYR A 152 12.89 14.65 -11.77
CA TYR A 152 12.45 15.51 -12.87
C TYR A 152 10.97 15.92 -12.74
N ALA A 153 10.08 14.96 -12.46
CA ALA A 153 8.66 15.22 -12.28
C ALA A 153 8.41 16.14 -11.07
N VAL A 154 9.21 15.98 -10.00
CA VAL A 154 9.13 16.87 -8.82
C VAL A 154 9.52 18.31 -9.19
N PHE A 155 10.56 18.50 -9.99
CA PHE A 155 10.95 19.83 -10.46
C PHE A 155 9.88 20.45 -11.37
N GLU A 156 9.30 19.67 -12.28
CA GLU A 156 8.24 20.14 -13.18
C GLU A 156 6.99 20.60 -12.40
N GLU A 157 6.59 19.84 -11.38
CA GLU A 157 5.42 20.14 -10.54
C GLU A 157 5.66 21.34 -9.61
N SER A 158 6.86 21.46 -9.05
CA SER A 158 7.20 22.54 -8.11
C SER A 158 7.58 23.84 -8.81
N TYR A 159 8.02 23.77 -10.07
CA TYR A 159 8.44 24.91 -10.88
C TYR A 159 7.85 24.88 -12.30
N PRO A 160 6.50 24.90 -12.44
CA PRO A 160 5.82 24.71 -13.73
C PRO A 160 6.05 25.87 -14.71
N SER A 161 6.37 27.06 -14.21
CA SER A 161 6.79 28.16 -15.05
C SER A 161 8.31 28.20 -15.10
N GLY A 162 8.90 27.84 -16.25
CA GLY A 162 10.31 28.08 -16.59
C GLY A 162 10.69 29.57 -16.69
N LYS A 163 10.18 30.41 -15.78
CA LYS A 163 10.48 31.83 -15.67
C LYS A 163 11.18 32.13 -14.35
N SER A 164 12.49 32.06 -14.47
CA SER A 164 13.54 32.76 -13.70
C SER A 164 13.83 32.28 -12.26
N PRO A 165 15.11 31.95 -11.94
CA PRO A 165 16.28 32.08 -12.82
C PRO A 165 16.56 30.87 -13.71
N LEU A 166 15.93 29.70 -13.49
CA LEU A 166 16.27 28.46 -14.19
C LEU A 166 15.01 27.69 -14.64
N THR A 167 15.09 27.03 -15.80
CA THR A 167 14.12 26.04 -16.31
C THR A 167 14.24 24.71 -15.55
N THR A 168 13.25 23.83 -15.66
CA THR A 168 13.27 22.47 -15.05
C THR A 168 14.54 21.70 -15.44
N ASP A 169 14.93 21.75 -16.71
CA ASP A 169 16.13 21.09 -17.21
C ASP A 169 17.42 21.68 -16.59
N GLU A 170 17.47 23.00 -16.41
CA GLU A 170 18.59 23.69 -15.78
C GLU A 170 18.68 23.39 -14.28
N LEU A 171 17.55 23.32 -13.57
CA LEU A 171 17.50 22.92 -12.15
C LEU A 171 17.95 21.47 -11.96
N PHE A 172 17.46 20.56 -12.81
CA PHE A 172 17.84 19.16 -12.77
C PHE A 172 19.33 18.96 -13.09
N SER A 173 19.82 19.65 -14.13
CA SER A 173 21.24 19.62 -14.51
C SER A 173 22.13 20.20 -13.43
N HIS A 174 21.72 21.30 -12.79
CA HIS A 174 22.44 21.89 -11.66
C HIS A 174 22.53 20.90 -10.50
N TYR A 175 21.40 20.31 -10.07
CA TYR A 175 21.37 19.29 -9.03
C TYR A 175 22.33 18.14 -9.32
N LEU A 176 22.26 17.54 -10.51
CA LEU A 176 23.15 16.45 -10.89
C LEU A 176 24.62 16.86 -10.84
N SER A 177 24.96 18.05 -11.34
CA SER A 177 26.34 18.53 -11.36
C SER A 177 26.91 18.76 -9.96
N THR A 178 26.13 19.36 -9.05
CA THR A 178 26.53 19.60 -7.66
C THR A 178 26.65 18.28 -6.90
N SER A 179 25.65 17.41 -6.99
CA SER A 179 25.70 16.10 -6.32
C SER A 179 26.86 15.22 -6.81
N MET A 180 27.20 15.29 -8.11
CA MET A 180 28.38 14.59 -8.63
C MET A 180 29.69 15.19 -8.13
N ALA A 181 29.79 16.52 -8.03
CA ALA A 181 30.97 17.18 -7.48
C ALA A 181 31.19 16.77 -6.02
N ASP A 182 30.14 16.86 -5.19
CA ASP A 182 30.20 16.49 -3.77
C ASP A 182 30.60 15.01 -3.59
N ALA A 183 30.02 14.10 -4.38
CA ALA A 183 30.33 12.67 -4.31
C ALA A 183 31.76 12.30 -4.74
N LEU A 184 32.43 13.17 -5.51
CA LEU A 184 33.81 12.99 -5.94
C LEU A 184 34.82 13.64 -4.98
N GLU A 185 34.42 14.65 -4.21
CA GLU A 185 35.26 15.29 -3.18
C GLU A 185 35.34 14.48 -1.88
N ASP A 186 34.32 13.68 -1.56
CA ASP A 186 34.28 12.79 -0.38
C ASP A 186 35.03 11.44 -0.59
N ARG A 187 35.88 11.32 -1.63
CA ARG A 187 36.72 10.16 -1.94
C ARG A 187 38.21 10.46 -1.80
#